data_AF-A0A1W0BCE0-F1
#
_entry.id   AF-A0A1W0BCE0-F1
#
_cell.length_a   1.000
_cell.length_b   1.000
_cell.length_c   1.000
_cell.angle_alpha   90.00
_cell.angle_beta   90.00
_cell.angle_gamma   90.00
#
_symmetry.space_group_name_H-M   'P 1'
#
loop_
_entity.id
_entity.type
_entity.pdbx_description
1 polymer ?
#
loop_
_entity_poly.entity_id
_entity_poly.type
_entity_poly.pdbx_seq_one_letter_code
_entity_poly.pdbx_strand_id
1 'polypeptide(L)'
;MHTLAERHGYRLVFTVALDTGPLVAGLIIAQHIYEHGAAAVVVPNFAHIDAVRHIVTDLAELITPMRTYPRGYRWPVLDLEDEQ
;
A
#
# COMPACT_ATOMS: atom_id res chain seq x y z
N MET A 1 1.57 13.72 -4.94
CA MET A 1 0.56 12.63 -4.86
C MET A 1 -0.48 12.72 -5.99
N HIS A 2 -1.19 13.84 -6.15
CA HIS A 2 -2.18 14.02 -7.24
C HIS A 2 -1.62 13.69 -8.65
N THR A 3 -0.50 14.29 -9.02
CA THR A 3 0.16 14.10 -10.32
C THR A 3 0.73 12.68 -10.54
N LEU A 4 0.93 11.90 -9.47
CA LEU A 4 1.36 10.50 -9.58
C LEU A 4 0.15 9.61 -9.85
N ALA A 5 -0.96 9.83 -9.14
CA ALA A 5 -2.21 9.10 -9.39
C ALA A 5 -2.70 9.28 -10.83
N GLU A 6 -2.74 10.52 -11.33
CA GLU A 6 -3.19 10.83 -12.70
C GLU A 6 -2.34 10.12 -13.77
N ARG A 7 -1.02 10.03 -13.55
CA ARG A 7 -0.11 9.33 -14.47
C ARG A 7 -0.42 7.83 -14.60
N HIS A 8 -1.02 7.24 -13.58
CA HIS A 8 -1.45 5.84 -13.58
C HIS A 8 -2.95 5.68 -13.94
N GLY A 9 -3.61 6.75 -14.41
CA GLY A 9 -5.05 6.71 -14.74
C GLY A 9 -5.96 6.70 -13.51
N TYR A 10 -5.44 7.01 -12.33
CA TYR A 10 -6.19 7.04 -11.08
C TYR A 10 -6.54 8.47 -10.65
N ARG A 11 -7.73 8.65 -10.10
CA ARG A 11 -8.13 9.89 -9.41
C ARG A 11 -7.80 9.76 -7.92
N LEU A 12 -7.08 10.73 -7.36
CA LEU A 12 -6.83 10.78 -5.93
C LEU A 12 -8.15 11.02 -5.18
N VAL A 13 -8.60 10.05 -4.38
CA VAL A 13 -9.86 10.13 -3.64
C VAL A 13 -9.68 10.57 -2.18
N PHE A 14 -8.54 10.24 -1.55
CA PHE A 14 -8.22 10.62 -0.18
C PHE A 14 -6.69 10.56 0.05
N THR A 15 -6.20 11.26 1.08
CA THR A 15 -4.80 11.18 1.53
C THR A 15 -4.77 10.86 3.03
N VAL A 16 -4.13 9.76 3.40
CA VAL A 16 -3.95 9.35 4.80
C VAL A 16 -2.51 9.62 5.23
N ALA A 17 -2.32 10.32 6.35
CA ALA A 17 -1.04 10.40 7.05
C ALA A 17 -1.10 9.47 8.26
N LEU A 18 -0.09 8.61 8.42
CA LEU A 18 -0.04 7.59 9.47
C LEU A 18 1.19 7.85 10.35
N ASP A 19 0.95 8.09 11.65
CA ASP A 19 1.96 8.16 12.70
C ASP A 19 1.58 7.20 13.83
N THR A 20 1.43 5.94 13.45
CA THR A 20 0.94 4.86 14.33
C THR A 20 1.67 3.56 14.03
N GLY A 21 1.65 2.64 14.98
CA GLY A 21 2.20 1.30 14.78
C GLY A 21 1.50 0.52 13.65
N PRO A 22 2.15 -0.52 13.09
CA PRO A 22 1.70 -1.23 11.88
C PRO A 22 0.27 -1.78 11.94
N LEU A 23 -0.15 -2.31 13.09
CA LEU A 23 -1.50 -2.87 13.23
C LEU A 23 -2.58 -1.80 13.01
N VAL A 24 -2.45 -0.65 13.69
CA VAL A 24 -3.40 0.45 13.60
C VAL A 24 -3.34 1.07 12.19
N ALA A 25 -2.14 1.24 11.65
CA ALA A 25 -1.94 1.70 10.28
C ALA A 25 -2.68 0.81 9.26
N GLY A 26 -2.55 -0.52 9.39
CA GLY A 26 -3.24 -1.48 8.52
C GLY A 26 -4.75 -1.38 8.59
N LEU A 27 -5.32 -1.21 9.80
CA LEU A 27 -6.76 -1.04 9.98
C LEU A 27 -7.27 0.28 9.37
N ILE A 28 -6.57 1.39 9.60
CA ILE A 28 -6.92 2.69 9.02
C ILE A 28 -6.89 2.61 7.49
N ILE A 29 -5.88 1.98 6.92
CA ILE A 29 -5.76 1.80 5.46
C ILE A 29 -6.93 0.95 4.94
N ALA A 30 -7.21 -0.20 5.56
CA ALA A 30 -8.31 -1.07 5.16
C ALA A 30 -9.64 -0.33 5.19
N GLN A 31 -9.91 0.42 6.28
CA GLN A 31 -11.09 1.24 6.42
C GLN A 31 -11.24 2.22 5.25
N HIS A 32 -10.21 3.01 4.94
CA HIS A 32 -10.27 3.99 3.85
C HIS A 32 -10.44 3.33 2.47
N ILE A 33 -9.84 2.15 2.26
CA ILE A 33 -10.03 1.40 1.02
C ILE A 33 -11.51 1.01 0.85
N TYR A 34 -12.13 0.48 1.91
CA TYR A 34 -13.54 0.08 1.88
C TYR A 34 -14.49 1.30 1.76
N GLU A 35 -14.28 2.33 2.57
CA GLU A 35 -15.14 3.52 2.60
C GLU A 35 -15.14 4.28 1.27
N HIS A 36 -14.00 4.35 0.60
CA HIS A 36 -13.86 5.09 -0.66
C HIS A 36 -13.89 4.20 -1.90
N GLY A 37 -14.01 2.87 -1.75
CA GLY A 37 -13.90 1.92 -2.86
C GLY A 37 -12.58 2.07 -3.63
N ALA A 38 -11.48 2.32 -2.92
CA ALA A 38 -10.20 2.65 -3.54
C ALA A 38 -9.62 1.43 -4.28
N ALA A 39 -9.39 1.57 -5.59
CA ALA A 39 -8.78 0.51 -6.41
C ALA A 39 -7.26 0.40 -6.21
N ALA A 40 -6.61 1.48 -5.77
CA ALA A 40 -5.18 1.55 -5.59
C ALA A 40 -4.79 2.42 -4.39
N VAL A 41 -3.67 2.08 -3.77
CA VAL A 41 -2.97 2.85 -2.75
C VAL A 41 -1.62 3.29 -3.31
N VAL A 42 -1.40 4.60 -3.34
CA VAL A 42 -0.13 5.18 -3.79
C VAL A 42 0.68 5.58 -2.57
N VAL A 43 1.93 5.15 -2.49
CA VAL A 43 2.85 5.52 -1.41
C VAL A 43 4.08 6.23 -1.97
N PRO A 44 4.66 7.21 -1.24
CA PRO A 44 5.85 7.92 -1.71
C PRO A 44 7.11 7.05 -1.66
N ASN A 45 7.13 6.03 -0.81
CA ASN A 45 8.25 5.11 -0.62
C ASN A 45 7.74 3.82 0.00
N PHE A 46 8.39 2.70 -0.33
CA PHE A 46 8.06 1.38 0.19
C PHE A 46 8.21 1.25 1.70
N ALA A 47 9.16 1.97 2.34
CA ALA A 47 9.34 1.87 3.79
C ALA A 47 8.09 2.30 4.61
N HIS A 48 7.21 3.12 4.04
CA HIS A 48 5.95 3.50 4.70
C HIS A 48 4.92 2.37 4.74
N ILE A 49 5.04 1.39 3.85
CA ILE A 49 4.03 0.34 3.68
C ILE A 49 4.57 -1.05 3.98
N ASP A 50 5.87 -1.20 4.20
CA ASP A 50 6.53 -2.51 4.29
C ASP A 50 5.84 -3.46 5.28
N ALA A 51 5.53 -2.98 6.48
CA ALA A 51 4.88 -3.77 7.53
C ALA A 51 3.40 -4.09 7.26
N VAL A 52 2.75 -3.40 6.33
CA VAL A 52 1.31 -3.53 6.00
C VAL A 52 1.07 -3.83 4.52
N ARG A 53 2.13 -4.12 3.75
CA ARG A 53 2.09 -4.30 2.29
C ARG A 53 1.14 -5.39 1.87
N HIS A 54 1.03 -6.45 2.68
CA HIS A 54 0.14 -7.58 2.46
C HIS A 54 -1.33 -7.14 2.52
N ILE A 55 -1.71 -6.36 3.55
CA ILE A 55 -3.07 -5.81 3.72
C ILE A 55 -3.45 -4.99 2.50
N VAL A 56 -2.56 -4.12 2.04
CA VAL A 56 -2.81 -3.32 0.83
C VAL A 56 -3.03 -4.23 -0.37
N THR A 57 -2.08 -5.13 -0.65
CA THR A 57 -2.16 -5.97 -1.85
C THR A 57 -3.32 -6.96 -1.82
N ASP A 58 -3.84 -7.36 -0.66
CA ASP A 58 -5.05 -8.18 -0.59
C ASP A 58 -6.32 -7.40 -0.98
N LEU A 59 -6.35 -6.10 -0.68
CA LEU A 59 -7.53 -5.25 -0.83
C LEU A 59 -7.52 -4.39 -2.11
N ALA A 60 -6.33 -3.95 -2.57
CA ALA A 60 -6.14 -2.97 -3.64
C ALA A 60 -4.78 -3.16 -4.35
N GLU A 61 -4.56 -2.43 -5.44
CA GLU A 61 -3.23 -2.31 -6.07
C GLU A 61 -2.31 -1.42 -5.20
N LEU A 62 -1.05 -1.80 -5.02
CA LEU A 62 -0.04 -0.95 -4.37
C LEU A 62 0.86 -0.31 -5.43
N ILE A 63 0.90 1.01 -5.46
CA ILE A 63 1.74 1.79 -6.38
C ILE A 63 2.83 2.50 -5.58
N THR A 64 4.07 2.20 -5.90
CA THR A 64 5.26 2.92 -5.43
C THR A 64 5.88 3.68 -6.60
N PRO A 65 6.81 4.62 -6.37
CA PRO A 65 7.51 5.28 -7.48
C PRO A 65 8.32 4.30 -8.35
N MET A 66 8.72 3.16 -7.80
CA MET A 66 9.60 2.19 -8.46
C MET A 66 8.81 1.09 -9.19
N ARG A 67 7.70 0.65 -8.60
CA ARG A 67 6.96 -0.52 -9.05
C ARG A 67 5.50 -0.49 -8.62
N THR A 68 4.66 -1.08 -9.45
CA THR A 68 3.28 -1.43 -9.18
C THR A 68 3.15 -2.90 -8.77
N TYR A 69 2.38 -3.17 -7.72
CA TYR A 69 2.03 -4.50 -7.25
C TYR A 69 0.51 -4.68 -7.35
N PRO A 70 0.02 -5.61 -8.20
CA PRO A 70 -1.41 -5.78 -8.42
C PRO A 70 -2.11 -6.29 -7.16
N ARG A 71 -3.42 -6.08 -7.09
CA ARG A 71 -4.25 -6.74 -6.08
C ARG A 71 -4.11 -8.27 -6.20
N GLY A 72 -3.98 -8.94 -5.07
CA GLY A 72 -3.69 -10.37 -4.96
C GLY A 72 -2.21 -10.72 -5.10
N TYR A 73 -1.32 -9.74 -5.24
CA TYR A 73 0.12 -10.00 -5.33
C TYR A 73 0.61 -10.79 -4.11
N ARG A 74 1.28 -11.91 -4.38
CA ARG A 74 1.88 -12.77 -3.35
C ARG A 74 3.33 -12.36 -3.19
N TRP A 75 3.62 -11.76 -2.04
CA TRP A 75 4.98 -11.40 -1.67
C TRP A 75 5.80 -12.67 -1.45
N PRO A 76 7.03 -12.74 -2.00
CA PRO A 76 7.94 -13.83 -1.67
C PRO A 76 8.19 -13.80 -0.16
N VAL A 77 8.09 -14.97 0.48
CA VAL A 77 8.63 -15.16 1.82
C VAL A 77 10.14 -15.12 1.64
N LEU A 78 10.78 -14.05 2.10
CA LEU A 78 12.22 -14.07 2.28
C LEU A 78 12.44 -14.94 3.52
N ASP A 79 12.97 -16.15 3.33
CA ASP A 79 13.47 -16.93 4.46
C ASP A 79 14.55 -16.09 5.14
N LEU A 80 14.29 -15.71 6.39
CA LEU A 80 15.30 -15.18 7.29
C LEU A 80 16.13 -16.36 7.83
N GLU A 81 16.65 -17.19 6.92
CA GLU A 81 17.65 -18.20 7.21
C GLU A 81 18.92 -17.77 6.47
N ASP A 82 19.68 -16.87 7.11
CA ASP A 82 21.15 -16.76 6.99
C ASP A 82 21.59 -15.38 7.48
N GLU A 83 21.74 -15.20 8.80
CA GLU A 83 22.87 -14.47 9.39
C GLU A 83 23.15 -15.11 10.77
N GLN A 84 24.17 -15.97 10.81
CA GLN A 84 24.81 -16.53 12.01
C GLN A 84 25.59 -15.46 12.78
#